data_AF-A0A9D6CF29-F1
#
_entry.id   AF-A0A9D6CF29-F1
#
_cell.length_a   1.000
_cell.length_b   1.000
_cell.length_c   1.000
_cell.angle_alpha   90.00
_cell.angle_beta   90.00
_cell.angle_gamma   90.00
#
_symmetry.space_group_name_H-M   'P 1'
#
loop_
_entity.id
_entity.type
_entity.pdbx_description
1 polymer ?
#
loop_
_entity_poly.entity_id
_entity_poly.type
_entity_poly.pdbx_seq_one_letter_code
_entity_poly.pdbx_strand_id
1 'polypeptide(L)'
;MGSDADIARWRTAAATEEVAEFFRLARERIAEVVRTKRPLCLASGACCRFEEYGHRMYVTGLEAAFVVERIDRARTVRASNPLRLLEVHESQSRGDCPYLRAGLCGEHEERPLGCRIFFCDKGADGHGADWQSELYEELHTATVTLHERIVAPYRYLEWREALALVAEGPRVQER
;
A
#
# COMPACT_ATOMS: atom_id res chain seq x y z
N MET A 1 2.89 -19.27 -1.43
CA MET A 1 2.60 -18.92 -0.02
C MET A 1 3.86 -18.38 0.62
N GLY A 2 3.79 -17.24 1.31
CA GLY A 2 4.91 -16.82 2.17
C GLY A 2 4.99 -17.75 3.37
N SER A 3 6.19 -17.94 3.93
CA SER A 3 6.28 -18.68 5.19
C SER A 3 5.70 -17.82 6.31
N ASP A 4 5.03 -18.42 7.30
CA ASP A 4 4.54 -17.68 8.49
C ASP A 4 5.66 -16.86 9.16
N ALA A 5 6.91 -17.33 9.03
CA ALA A 5 8.11 -16.64 9.48
C ALA A 5 8.38 -15.32 8.72
N ASP A 6 8.06 -15.24 7.42
CA ASP A 6 8.19 -13.99 6.66
C ASP A 6 7.19 -12.95 7.15
N ILE A 7 5.93 -13.36 7.33
CA ILE A 7 4.84 -12.48 7.78
C ILE A 7 5.14 -11.93 9.17
N ALA A 8 5.61 -12.79 10.09
CA ALA A 8 6.03 -12.37 11.42
C ALA A 8 7.17 -11.35 11.39
N ARG A 9 8.20 -11.57 10.56
CA ARG A 9 9.31 -10.63 10.39
C ARG A 9 8.87 -9.28 9.83
N TRP A 10 7.99 -9.26 8.83
CA TRP A 10 7.45 -8.02 8.29
C TRP A 10 6.68 -7.21 9.33
N ARG A 11 5.85 -7.87 10.14
CA ARG A 11 5.08 -7.19 11.20
C ARG A 11 5.96 -6.64 12.30
N THR A 12 6.92 -7.43 12.78
CA THR A 12 7.89 -6.96 13.76
C THR A 12 8.66 -5.74 13.24
N ALA A 13 9.14 -5.80 11.99
CA ALA A 13 9.83 -4.69 11.36
C ALA A 13 8.92 -3.46 11.17
N ALA A 14 7.68 -3.65 10.73
CA ALA A 14 6.71 -2.59 10.51
C ALA A 14 6.35 -1.80 11.77
N ALA A 15 6.52 -2.40 12.95
CA ALA A 15 6.32 -1.75 14.24
C ALA A 15 7.54 -0.93 14.73
N THR A 16 8.65 -0.94 14.00
CA THR A 16 9.86 -0.20 14.39
C THR A 16 9.80 1.26 13.98
N GLU A 17 10.44 2.13 14.77
CA GLU A 17 10.55 3.57 14.47
C GLU A 17 11.29 3.82 13.14
N GLU A 18 12.32 3.02 12.81
CA GLU A 18 13.07 3.17 11.57
C GLU A 18 12.17 2.97 10.33
N VAL A 19 11.31 1.96 10.35
CA VAL A 19 10.36 1.69 9.24
C VAL A 19 9.26 2.76 9.20
N ALA A 20 8.76 3.18 10.36
CA ALA A 20 7.77 4.26 10.44
C ALA A 20 8.30 5.57 9.86
N GLU A 21 9.53 5.94 10.23
CA GLU A 21 10.21 7.14 9.75
C GLU A 21 10.46 7.07 8.23
N PHE A 22 10.93 5.92 7.73
CA PHE A 22 11.12 5.71 6.30
C PHE A 22 9.83 5.97 5.51
N PHE A 23 8.72 5.33 5.88
CA PHE A 23 7.46 5.49 5.15
C PHE A 23 6.83 6.87 5.35
N ARG A 24 7.08 7.54 6.49
CA ARG A 24 6.69 8.95 6.70
C ARG A 24 7.42 9.86 5.69
N LEU A 25 8.74 9.76 5.62
CA LEU A 25 9.57 10.53 4.68
C LEU A 25 9.20 10.24 3.22
N ALA A 26 8.97 8.97 2.86
CA ALA A 26 8.51 8.59 1.52
C ALA A 26 7.16 9.24 1.17
N ARG A 27 6.20 9.27 2.11
CA ARG A 27 4.91 9.94 1.92
C ARG A 27 5.04 11.45 1.77
N GLU A 28 5.94 12.07 2.52
CA GLU A 28 6.25 13.51 2.40
C GLU A 28 6.89 13.83 1.05
N ARG A 29 7.82 13.00 0.59
CA ARG A 29 8.43 13.09 -0.74
C ARG A 29 7.37 13.03 -1.84
N ILE A 30 6.44 12.07 -1.77
CA ILE A 30 5.32 11.98 -2.72
C ILE A 30 4.47 13.24 -2.67
N ALA A 31 4.10 13.72 -1.46
CA ALA A 31 3.28 14.91 -1.30
C ALA A 31 3.95 16.14 -1.94
N GLU A 32 5.26 16.29 -1.79
CA GLU A 32 6.01 17.39 -2.40
C GLU A 32 6.01 17.34 -3.93
N VAL A 33 6.24 16.16 -4.51
CA VAL A 33 6.19 15.99 -5.97
C VAL A 33 4.78 16.25 -6.49
N VAL A 34 3.75 15.72 -5.82
CA VAL A 34 2.34 15.95 -6.20
C VAL A 34 1.97 17.43 -6.13
N ARG A 35 2.41 18.16 -5.09
CA ARG A 35 2.20 19.62 -5.01
C ARG A 35 2.85 20.37 -6.16
N THR A 36 4.04 19.95 -6.57
CA THR A 36 4.79 20.57 -7.66
C THR A 36 4.19 20.25 -9.02
N LYS A 37 3.86 18.98 -9.28
CA LYS A 37 3.36 18.49 -10.57
C LYS A 37 1.88 18.79 -10.79
N ARG A 38 1.10 18.95 -9.72
CA ARG A 38 -0.35 19.23 -9.71
C ARG A 38 -1.15 18.29 -10.65
N PRO A 39 -0.97 16.96 -10.58
CA PRO A 39 -1.63 16.03 -11.48
C PRO A 39 -3.15 15.97 -11.25
N LEU A 40 -3.91 15.62 -12.30
CA LEU A 40 -5.35 15.42 -12.18
C LEU A 40 -5.71 13.96 -11.88
N CYS A 41 -6.57 13.77 -10.88
CA CYS A 41 -7.25 12.49 -10.66
C CYS A 41 -8.62 12.53 -11.34
N LEU A 42 -8.78 11.74 -12.41
CA LEU A 42 -10.07 11.60 -13.11
C LEU A 42 -10.87 10.39 -12.60
N ALA A 43 -10.19 9.45 -11.94
CA ALA A 43 -10.75 8.17 -11.51
C ALA A 43 -11.53 8.25 -10.19
N SER A 44 -11.17 9.16 -9.28
CA SER A 44 -11.82 9.33 -7.96
C SER A 44 -12.22 8.01 -7.28
N GLY A 45 -11.26 7.09 -7.11
CA GLY A 45 -11.50 5.76 -6.51
C GLY A 45 -11.77 4.63 -7.52
N ALA A 46 -12.00 4.93 -8.80
CA ALA A 46 -12.06 3.91 -9.85
C ALA A 46 -10.76 3.09 -9.97
N CYS A 47 -9.61 3.67 -9.59
CA CYS A 47 -8.33 2.96 -9.54
C CYS A 47 -8.31 1.76 -8.56
N CYS A 48 -9.27 1.68 -7.64
CA CYS A 48 -9.44 0.55 -6.72
C CYS A 48 -10.30 -0.59 -7.31
N ARG A 49 -10.90 -0.43 -8.50
CA ARG A 49 -11.63 -1.48 -9.23
C ARG A 49 -10.66 -2.17 -10.20
N PHE A 50 -9.81 -3.03 -9.65
CA PHE A 50 -8.63 -3.55 -10.33
C PHE A 50 -8.95 -4.30 -11.63
N GLU A 51 -9.86 -5.27 -11.60
CA GLU A 51 -10.21 -6.06 -12.79
C GLU A 51 -10.93 -5.21 -13.84
N GLU A 52 -11.83 -4.33 -13.41
CA GLU A 52 -12.62 -3.46 -14.30
C GLU A 52 -11.73 -2.51 -15.13
N TYR A 53 -10.67 -1.98 -14.53
CA TYR A 53 -9.74 -1.04 -15.19
C TYR A 53 -8.41 -1.67 -15.59
N GLY A 54 -8.27 -2.99 -15.47
CA GLY A 54 -7.03 -3.71 -15.79
C GLY A 54 -5.81 -3.22 -14.98
N HIS A 55 -6.04 -2.75 -13.75
CA HIS A 55 -4.98 -2.28 -12.87
C HIS A 55 -4.45 -3.40 -12.00
N ARG A 56 -3.15 -3.36 -11.73
CA ARG A 56 -2.51 -4.20 -10.73
C ARG A 56 -1.66 -3.32 -9.84
N MET A 57 -1.86 -3.44 -8.53
CA MET A 57 -1.04 -2.75 -7.55
C MET A 57 -0.08 -3.77 -6.94
N TYR A 58 1.20 -3.42 -6.87
CA TYR A 58 2.22 -4.28 -6.29
C TYR A 58 2.94 -3.56 -5.16
N VAL A 59 3.20 -4.29 -4.08
CA VAL A 59 3.83 -3.78 -2.86
C VAL A 59 4.87 -4.76 -2.38
N THR A 60 5.80 -4.29 -1.54
CA THR A 60 6.62 -5.23 -0.78
C THR A 60 5.83 -5.81 0.39
N GLY A 61 6.21 -6.99 0.87
CA GLY A 61 5.60 -7.58 2.07
C GLY A 61 5.71 -6.70 3.31
N LEU A 62 6.83 -5.95 3.46
CA LEU A 62 7.02 -5.00 4.54
C LEU A 62 6.08 -3.79 4.41
N GLU A 63 5.96 -3.22 3.22
CA GLU A 63 5.03 -2.12 2.95
C GLU A 63 3.59 -2.54 3.24
N ALA A 64 3.19 -3.75 2.82
CA ALA A 64 1.87 -4.29 3.11
C ALA A 64 1.61 -4.41 4.61
N ALA A 65 2.55 -4.97 5.37
CA ALA A 65 2.45 -5.09 6.82
C ALA A 65 2.33 -3.73 7.50
N PHE A 66 3.15 -2.76 7.08
CA PHE A 66 3.12 -1.39 7.61
C PHE A 66 1.78 -0.68 7.33
N VAL A 67 1.29 -0.77 6.09
CA VAL A 67 0.03 -0.13 5.69
C VAL A 67 -1.16 -0.77 6.43
N VAL A 68 -1.23 -2.10 6.49
CA VAL A 68 -2.35 -2.80 7.16
C VAL A 68 -2.39 -2.47 8.65
N GLU A 69 -1.24 -2.47 9.33
CA GLU A 69 -1.17 -2.11 10.75
C GLU A 69 -1.73 -0.71 11.02
N ARG A 70 -1.38 0.27 10.17
CA ARG A 70 -1.90 1.65 10.30
C ARG A 70 -3.39 1.75 9.99
N ILE A 71 -3.87 1.04 8.98
CA ILE A 71 -5.30 0.94 8.67
C ILE A 71 -6.07 0.32 9.85
N ASP A 72 -5.56 -0.77 10.40
CA ASP A 72 -6.18 -1.48 11.53
C ASP A 72 -6.22 -0.63 12.80
N ARG A 73 -5.16 0.16 13.06
CA ARG A 73 -5.16 1.19 14.11
C ARG A 73 -6.24 2.26 13.87
N ALA A 74 -6.30 2.81 12.66
CA ALA A 74 -7.32 3.81 12.30
C ALA A 74 -8.75 3.25 12.35
N ARG A 75 -8.95 1.96 12.03
CA ARG A 75 -10.23 1.26 12.17
C ARG A 75 -10.61 1.05 13.63
N THR A 76 -9.66 0.67 14.48
CA THR A 76 -9.86 0.53 15.94
C THR A 76 -10.35 1.84 16.56
N VAL A 77 -9.75 2.98 16.21
CA VAL A 77 -10.20 4.31 16.65
C VAL A 77 -11.65 4.60 16.23
N ARG A 78 -12.09 4.07 15.09
CA ARG A 78 -13.46 4.18 14.56
C ARG A 78 -14.38 3.04 14.99
N ALA A 79 -14.03 2.28 16.04
CA ALA A 79 -14.77 1.10 16.52
C ALA A 79 -15.10 0.08 15.41
N SER A 80 -14.21 -0.04 14.42
CA SER A 80 -14.35 -0.93 13.27
C SER A 80 -13.39 -2.11 13.38
N ASN A 81 -13.80 -3.26 12.85
CA ASN A 81 -12.95 -4.44 12.86
C ASN A 81 -11.70 -4.24 11.99
N PRO A 82 -10.52 -4.73 12.43
CA PRO A 82 -9.32 -4.81 11.60
C PRO A 82 -9.55 -5.70 10.37
N LEU A 83 -8.69 -5.60 9.35
CA LEU A 83 -8.81 -6.36 8.10
C LEU A 83 -8.97 -7.86 8.37
N ARG A 84 -10.06 -8.43 7.87
CA ARG A 84 -10.32 -9.87 7.93
C ARG A 84 -10.02 -10.54 6.60
N LEU A 85 -9.54 -11.78 6.65
CA LEU A 85 -9.25 -12.58 5.46
C LEU A 85 -10.49 -12.73 4.55
N LEU A 86 -11.68 -12.85 5.15
CA LEU A 86 -12.94 -12.91 4.40
C LEU A 86 -13.15 -11.64 3.55
N GLU A 87 -12.87 -10.44 4.08
CA GLU A 87 -12.98 -9.18 3.34
C GLU A 87 -12.04 -9.17 2.12
N VAL A 88 -10.84 -9.77 2.26
CA VAL A 88 -9.87 -9.91 1.16
C VAL A 88 -10.40 -10.87 0.09
N HIS A 89 -10.85 -12.07 0.46
CA HIS A 89 -11.38 -13.06 -0.48
C HIS A 89 -12.62 -12.56 -1.24
N GLU A 90 -13.51 -11.84 -0.54
CA GLU A 90 -14.68 -11.22 -1.19
C GLU A 90 -14.25 -10.15 -2.19
N SER A 91 -13.26 -9.32 -1.85
CA SER A 91 -12.73 -8.30 -2.76
C SER A 91 -12.02 -8.89 -3.99
N GLN A 92 -11.28 -10.00 -3.81
CA GLN A 92 -10.68 -10.75 -4.91
C GLN A 92 -11.76 -11.26 -5.86
N SER A 93 -12.83 -11.83 -5.31
CA SER A 93 -13.97 -12.34 -6.08
C SER A 93 -14.71 -11.24 -6.84
N ARG A 94 -14.82 -10.03 -6.27
CA ARG A 94 -15.42 -8.86 -6.95
C ARG A 94 -14.46 -8.17 -7.93
N GLY A 95 -13.17 -8.45 -7.85
CA GLY A 95 -12.17 -7.77 -8.68
C GLY A 95 -11.75 -6.39 -8.19
N ASP A 96 -11.96 -6.06 -6.90
CA ASP A 96 -11.71 -4.75 -6.31
C ASP A 96 -10.79 -4.79 -5.08
N CYS A 97 -10.47 -3.62 -4.55
CA CYS A 97 -9.76 -3.47 -3.28
C CYS A 97 -10.73 -3.67 -2.09
N PRO A 98 -10.36 -4.40 -1.02
CA PRO A 98 -11.23 -4.59 0.16
C PRO A 98 -11.51 -3.28 0.91
N TYR A 99 -10.73 -2.23 0.63
CA TYR A 99 -10.91 -0.89 1.17
C TYR A 99 -11.78 0.02 0.30
N LEU A 100 -12.32 -0.46 -0.83
CA LEU A 100 -13.26 0.30 -1.65
C LEU A 100 -14.61 0.44 -0.94
N ARG A 101 -15.07 1.67 -0.71
CA ARG A 101 -16.33 1.99 -0.03
C ARG A 101 -17.08 3.05 -0.82
N ALA A 102 -18.30 2.72 -1.27
CA ALA A 102 -19.15 3.64 -2.04
C ALA A 102 -18.43 4.31 -3.23
N GLY A 103 -17.59 3.54 -3.94
CA GLY A 103 -16.82 4.04 -5.08
C GLY A 103 -15.53 4.80 -4.74
N LEU A 104 -15.23 5.03 -3.45
CA LEU A 104 -14.07 5.76 -2.97
C LEU A 104 -13.11 4.87 -2.18
N CYS A 105 -11.84 5.26 -2.10
CA CYS A 105 -10.89 4.59 -1.21
C CYS A 105 -11.21 4.94 0.25
N GLY A 106 -11.69 3.97 1.03
CA GLY A 106 -12.06 4.16 2.44
C GLY A 106 -10.87 4.37 3.38
N GLU A 107 -9.65 4.08 2.92
CA GLU A 107 -8.41 4.20 3.69
C GLU A 107 -7.41 5.13 2.97
N HIS A 108 -7.91 6.21 2.37
CA HIS A 108 -7.14 7.16 1.54
C HIS A 108 -5.86 7.67 2.21
N GLU A 109 -5.89 7.87 3.53
CA GLU A 109 -4.76 8.34 4.33
C GLU A 109 -3.68 7.29 4.52
N GLU A 110 -3.99 6.00 4.47
CA GLU A 110 -3.03 4.95 4.78
C GLU A 110 -2.52 4.18 3.57
N ARG A 111 -3.08 4.46 2.38
CA ARG A 111 -2.71 3.86 1.09
C ARG A 111 -1.21 3.60 0.87
N PRO A 112 -0.85 2.48 0.20
CA PRO A 112 0.51 2.20 -0.26
C PRO A 112 1.10 3.33 -1.13
N LEU A 113 2.43 3.37 -1.24
CA LEU A 113 3.18 4.37 -1.99
C LEU A 113 2.71 4.44 -3.45
N GLY A 114 2.59 3.30 -4.15
CA GLY A 114 2.12 3.28 -5.53
C GLY A 114 0.71 3.85 -5.70
N CYS A 115 -0.21 3.57 -4.78
CA CYS A 115 -1.56 4.17 -4.79
C CYS A 115 -1.57 5.68 -4.53
N ARG A 116 -0.51 6.24 -3.93
CA ARG A 116 -0.33 7.68 -3.68
C ARG A 116 0.37 8.39 -4.85
N ILE A 117 1.17 7.66 -5.61
CA ILE A 117 1.89 8.14 -6.78
C ILE A 117 1.00 8.13 -8.03
N PHE A 118 0.06 7.20 -8.12
CA PHE A 118 -0.77 7.04 -9.29
C PHE A 118 -1.81 8.16 -9.47
N PHE A 119 -1.75 8.85 -10.62
CA PHE A 119 -2.73 9.81 -11.10
C PHE A 119 -3.12 9.51 -12.55
N CYS A 120 -4.38 9.82 -12.91
CA CYS A 120 -4.93 9.54 -14.24
C CYS A 120 -4.33 10.41 -15.33
N ASP A 121 -3.95 11.63 -14.96
CA ASP A 121 -3.39 12.59 -15.88
C ASP A 121 -2.00 12.15 -16.33
N LYS A 122 -1.89 11.91 -17.64
CA LYS A 122 -0.62 11.67 -18.33
C LYS A 122 -0.03 12.96 -18.90
N GLY A 123 -0.52 14.14 -18.51
CA GLY A 123 -0.11 15.43 -19.06
C GLY A 123 -0.65 15.66 -20.48
N ALA A 124 -0.68 16.92 -20.92
CA ALA A 124 -1.10 17.29 -22.28
C ALA A 124 -0.12 16.82 -23.38
N ASP A 125 1.09 16.43 -22.98
CA ASP A 125 2.21 15.97 -23.80
C ASP A 125 2.44 14.44 -23.70
N GLY A 126 1.68 13.72 -22.87
CA GLY A 126 1.85 12.29 -22.61
C GLY A 126 2.95 11.94 -21.58
N HIS A 127 3.69 12.92 -21.05
CA HIS A 127 4.83 12.74 -20.13
C HIS A 127 4.46 12.77 -18.63
N GLY A 128 3.20 12.97 -18.29
CA GLY A 128 2.69 12.81 -16.92
C GLY A 128 2.86 11.39 -16.36
N ALA A 129 3.18 10.41 -17.20
CA ALA A 129 3.59 9.07 -16.80
C ALA A 129 5.06 8.97 -16.33
N ASP A 130 5.95 9.85 -16.81
CA ASP A 130 7.40 9.70 -16.59
C ASP A 130 7.76 10.01 -15.14
N TRP A 131 7.31 11.14 -14.59
CA TRP A 131 7.60 11.48 -13.19
C TRP A 131 6.97 10.49 -12.19
N GLN A 132 5.82 9.91 -12.52
CA GLN A 132 5.17 8.89 -11.68
C GLN A 132 6.04 7.63 -11.63
N SER A 133 6.56 7.22 -12.78
CA SER A 133 7.41 6.04 -12.92
C SER A 133 8.78 6.28 -12.26
N GLU A 134 9.41 7.42 -12.50
CA GLU A 134 10.67 7.82 -11.87
C GLU A 134 10.55 7.88 -10.34
N LEU A 135 9.49 8.50 -9.82
CA LEU A 135 9.26 8.57 -8.37
C LEU A 135 8.95 7.19 -7.78
N TYR A 136 8.24 6.34 -8.52
CA TYR A 136 8.00 4.96 -8.12
C TYR A 136 9.31 4.18 -8.03
N GLU A 137 10.16 4.26 -9.05
CA GLU A 137 11.46 3.59 -9.09
C GLU A 137 12.41 4.09 -7.99
N GLU A 138 12.46 5.41 -7.75
CA GLU A 138 13.20 6.04 -6.65
C GLU A 138 12.80 5.39 -5.29
N LEU A 139 11.51 5.40 -4.98
CA LEU A 139 11.00 4.94 -3.69
C LEU A 139 10.99 3.41 -3.58
N HIS A 140 10.77 2.69 -4.68
CA HIS A 140 10.85 1.24 -4.71
C HIS A 140 12.29 0.77 -4.43
N THR A 141 13.29 1.39 -5.09
CA THR A 141 14.71 1.12 -4.83
C THR A 141 15.06 1.39 -3.36
N ALA A 142 14.62 2.54 -2.83
CA ALA A 142 14.82 2.86 -1.41
C ALA A 142 14.15 1.85 -0.47
N THR A 143 12.99 1.31 -0.84
CA THR A 143 12.28 0.26 -0.07
C THR A 143 13.04 -1.06 -0.13
N VAL A 144 13.61 -1.44 -1.29
CA VAL A 144 14.50 -2.61 -1.42
C VAL A 144 15.71 -2.47 -0.50
N THR A 145 16.38 -1.31 -0.51
CA THR A 145 17.52 -1.05 0.38
C THR A 145 17.12 -1.08 1.86
N LEU A 146 15.91 -0.64 2.22
CA LEU A 146 15.38 -0.77 3.57
C LEU A 146 15.28 -2.26 3.97
N HIS A 147 14.74 -3.12 3.11
CA HIS A 147 14.66 -4.56 3.35
C HIS A 147 16.03 -5.18 3.67
N GLU A 148 17.05 -4.83 2.89
CA GLU A 148 18.43 -5.29 3.09
C GLU A 148 18.98 -4.81 4.43
N ARG A 149 18.80 -3.51 4.74
CA ARG A 149 19.34 -2.88 5.94
C ARG A 149 18.77 -3.46 7.23
N ILE A 150 17.46 -3.72 7.27
CA ILE A 150 16.79 -4.27 8.46
C ILE A 150 16.68 -5.80 8.42
N VAL A 151 17.26 -6.45 7.41
CA VAL A 151 17.25 -7.90 7.21
C VAL A 151 15.81 -8.46 7.18
N ALA A 152 14.88 -7.71 6.59
CA ALA A 152 13.50 -8.15 6.40
C ALA A 152 13.36 -8.90 5.06
N PRO A 153 12.64 -10.04 5.00
CA PRO A 153 12.47 -10.79 3.75
C PRO A 153 11.92 -9.90 2.64
N TYR A 154 12.53 -9.93 1.46
CA TYR A 154 12.02 -9.19 0.32
C TYR A 154 11.08 -10.07 -0.50
N ARG A 155 9.82 -9.62 -0.67
CA ARG A 155 8.87 -10.21 -1.61
C ARG A 155 8.03 -9.08 -2.20
N TYR A 156 7.94 -9.07 -3.53
CA TYR A 156 7.13 -8.12 -4.29
C TYR A 156 5.86 -8.85 -4.76
N LEU A 157 4.72 -8.40 -4.27
CA LEU A 157 3.46 -9.13 -4.31
C LEU A 157 2.35 -8.25 -4.85
N GLU A 158 1.37 -8.85 -5.54
CA GLU A 158 0.14 -8.13 -5.86
C GLU A 158 -0.58 -7.75 -4.56
N TRP A 159 -1.25 -6.60 -4.54
CA TRP A 159 -1.79 -5.99 -3.33
C TRP A 159 -2.77 -6.90 -2.58
N ARG A 160 -3.74 -7.52 -3.27
CA ARG A 160 -4.71 -8.43 -2.64
C ARG A 160 -4.05 -9.72 -2.17
N GLU A 161 -3.04 -10.22 -2.87
CA GLU A 161 -2.21 -11.34 -2.40
C GLU A 161 -1.45 -10.99 -1.12
N ALA A 162 -0.84 -9.80 -1.05
CA ALA A 162 -0.14 -9.31 0.14
C ALA A 162 -1.10 -9.13 1.32
N LEU A 163 -2.30 -8.59 1.07
CA LEU A 163 -3.35 -8.45 2.07
C LEU A 163 -3.80 -9.80 2.64
N ALA A 164 -3.95 -10.84 1.81
CA ALA A 164 -4.33 -12.16 2.28
C ALA A 164 -3.28 -12.72 3.28
N LEU A 165 -1.99 -12.64 2.92
CA LEU A 165 -0.89 -13.08 3.79
C LEU A 165 -0.86 -12.29 5.11
N VAL A 166 -1.02 -10.97 5.05
CA VAL A 166 -1.00 -10.11 6.23
C VAL A 166 -2.31 -10.23 7.01
N ALA A 167 -3.43 -10.70 6.45
CA ALA A 167 -4.66 -10.95 7.20
C ALA A 167 -4.65 -12.30 7.94
N GLU A 168 -3.94 -13.30 7.40
CA GLU A 168 -3.86 -14.68 7.95
C GLU A 168 -2.96 -14.81 9.18
N GLY A 169 -1.86 -14.06 9.26
CA GLY A 169 -0.86 -14.26 10.31
C GLY A 169 -1.29 -13.81 11.73
N PRO A 170 -0.59 -14.28 12.79
CA PRO A 170 -0.83 -13.87 14.19
C PRO A 170 -0.45 -12.41 14.46
N ARG A 171 -1.44 -11.55 14.79
CA ARG A 171 -1.21 -10.09 14.97
C ARG A 171 -0.32 -9.83 16.19
N VAL A 172 0.54 -8.82 16.10
CA VAL A 172 1.32 -8.36 17.26
C VAL A 172 0.31 -7.81 18.27
N GLN A 173 0.20 -8.46 19.42
CA GLN A 173 -0.61 -7.94 20.52
C GLN A 173 0.08 -6.69 21.06
N GLU A 174 -0.66 -5.57 21.11
CA GLU A 174 -0.22 -4.39 21.84
C GLU A 174 -0.01 -4.78 23.31
N ARG A 175 1.21 -4.61 23.82
CA ARG A 175 1.50 -4.65 25.26
C ARG A 175 1.31 -3.26 25.84
#